data_AF-A0A2D6WND1-F1
#
_entry.id   AF-A0A2D6WND1-F1
#
_cell.length_a   1.000
_cell.length_b   1.000
_cell.length_c   1.000
_cell.angle_alpha   90.00
_cell.angle_beta   90.00
_cell.angle_gamma   90.00
#
_symmetry.space_group_name_H-M   'P 1'
#
loop_
_entity.id
_entity.type
_entity.pdbx_description
1 polymer ?
#
loop_
_entity_poly.entity_id
_entity_poly.type
_entity_poly.pdbx_seq_one_letter_code
_entity_poly.pdbx_strand_id
1 'polypeptide(L)'
;MSDKISYEDIPLHRKPRSQRLDEYAEQYKKYHDQLEKIKVSLEYLKEQILAEFSEDADDIELHLEDEGHLKITTPIKYDWDKSMLSEMFQGSDLPECVSTNFTVSKRLYDAADVEVKDKLRRALTIKRGTTTIKVMKT
;
A
#
# COMPACT_ATOMS: atom_id res chain seq x y z
N MET A 1 7.09 24.42 16.49
CA MET A 1 8.44 24.81 16.90
C MET A 1 9.38 24.21 15.88
N SER A 2 9.94 25.03 15.00
CA SER A 2 10.82 24.57 13.93
C SER A 2 12.24 24.60 14.44
N ASP A 3 12.86 23.44 14.60
CA ASP A 3 14.28 23.32 14.87
C ASP A 3 15.04 23.88 13.66
N LYS A 4 15.52 25.11 13.83
CA LYS A 4 16.50 25.71 12.92
C LYS A 4 17.78 24.93 13.12
N ILE A 5 18.19 24.19 12.10
CA ILE A 5 19.53 23.61 12.04
C ILE A 5 20.52 24.78 12.12
N SER A 6 21.22 24.88 13.25
CA SER A 6 22.31 25.85 13.43
C SER A 6 23.54 25.32 12.69
N TYR A 7 23.95 26.02 11.64
CA TYR A 7 25.13 25.68 10.84
C TYR A 7 26.46 26.08 11.54
N GLU A 8 26.38 26.64 12.75
CA GLU A 8 27.55 27.14 13.49
C GLU A 8 28.38 26.03 14.17
N ASP A 9 27.84 24.81 14.30
CA ASP A 9 28.57 23.64 14.82
C ASP A 9 29.32 22.85 13.72
N ILE A 10 29.38 23.36 12.49
CA ILE A 10 30.25 22.79 11.46
C ILE A 10 31.69 23.19 11.83
N PRO A 11 32.53 22.27 12.33
CA PRO A 11 33.88 22.62 12.80
C PRO A 11 34.60 23.35 11.67
N LEU A 12 35.13 24.56 11.90
CA LEU A 12 35.84 25.32 10.85
C LEU A 12 36.94 24.44 10.23
N HIS A 13 36.67 23.92 9.04
CA HIS A 13 37.42 22.80 8.48
C HIS A 13 38.83 23.27 8.09
N ARG A 14 39.85 22.60 8.63
CA ARG A 14 41.27 22.83 8.30
C ARG A 14 41.67 22.44 6.85
N LYS A 15 40.77 21.87 6.07
CA LYS A 15 41.02 21.38 4.69
C LYS A 15 40.41 22.30 3.62
N PRO A 16 41.05 22.50 2.45
CA PRO A 16 40.47 23.22 1.31
C PRO A 16 39.09 22.71 0.89
N ARG A 17 38.25 23.60 0.34
CA ARG A 17 36.87 23.29 -0.08
C ARG A 17 36.79 22.12 -1.06
N SER A 18 37.72 22.03 -2.01
CA SER A 18 37.77 20.94 -3.00
C SER A 18 37.94 19.58 -2.31
N GLN A 19 38.91 19.46 -1.40
CA GLN A 19 39.16 18.21 -0.67
C GLN A 19 37.95 17.76 0.16
N ARG A 20 37.22 18.71 0.76
CA ARG A 20 35.98 18.38 1.48
C ARG A 20 34.87 17.88 0.57
N LEU A 21 34.75 18.50 -0.62
CA LEU A 21 33.76 18.10 -1.61
C LEU A 21 34.05 16.69 -2.12
N ASP A 22 35.32 16.39 -2.35
CA ASP A 22 35.79 15.05 -2.73
C ASP A 22 35.45 14.03 -1.63
N GLU A 23 35.77 14.33 -0.36
CA GLU A 23 35.44 13.48 0.79
C GLU A 23 33.92 13.23 0.92
N TYR A 24 33.09 14.26 0.75
CA TYR A 24 31.64 14.11 0.80
C TYR A 24 31.08 13.33 -0.39
N ALA A 25 31.64 13.53 -1.59
CA ALA A 25 31.23 12.79 -2.78
C ALA A 25 31.54 11.30 -2.64
N GLU A 26 32.71 10.96 -2.09
CA GLU A 26 33.08 9.58 -1.78
C GLU A 26 32.16 8.94 -0.75
N GLN A 27 31.86 9.66 0.34
CA GLN A 27 30.93 9.17 1.37
C GLN A 27 29.52 9.00 0.82
N TYR A 28 29.03 9.96 0.03
CA TYR A 28 27.72 9.87 -0.61
C TYR A 28 27.63 8.64 -1.50
N LYS A 29 28.63 8.44 -2.38
CA LYS A 29 28.68 7.26 -3.24
C LYS A 29 28.67 5.97 -2.42
N LYS A 30 29.47 5.89 -1.37
CA LYS A 30 29.51 4.72 -0.48
C LYS A 30 28.14 4.40 0.13
N TYR A 31 27.46 5.40 0.70
CA TYR A 31 26.14 5.19 1.29
C TYR A 31 25.06 4.91 0.24
N HIS A 32 25.17 5.50 -0.94
CA HIS A 32 24.28 5.22 -2.06
C HIS A 32 24.42 3.76 -2.53
N ASP A 33 25.66 3.29 -2.72
CA ASP A 33 25.93 1.89 -3.10
C ASP A 33 25.44 0.91 -2.01
N GLN A 34 25.55 1.29 -0.73
CA GLN A 34 24.99 0.51 0.38
C GLN A 34 23.46 0.48 0.35
N LEU A 35 22.82 1.62 0.10
CA LEU A 35 21.37 1.73 -0.02
C LEU A 35 20.83 0.87 -1.16
N GLU A 36 21.47 0.89 -2.32
CA GLU A 36 21.06 0.06 -3.47
C GLU A 36 21.19 -1.44 -3.15
N LYS A 37 22.26 -1.86 -2.48
CA LYS A 37 22.39 -3.25 -2.00
C LYS A 37 21.27 -3.63 -1.03
N ILE A 38 20.95 -2.75 -0.08
CA ILE A 38 19.87 -2.97 0.89
C ILE A 38 18.52 -3.09 0.17
N LYS A 39 18.22 -2.22 -0.81
CA LYS A 39 16.99 -2.31 -1.60
C LYS A 39 16.84 -3.65 -2.31
N VAL A 40 17.92 -4.15 -2.93
CA VAL A 40 17.92 -5.45 -3.60
C VAL A 40 17.65 -6.57 -2.59
N SER A 41 18.30 -6.55 -1.43
CA SER A 41 18.05 -7.53 -0.36
C SER A 41 16.62 -7.46 0.18
N LEU A 42 16.05 -6.27 0.32
CA LEU A 42 14.66 -6.07 0.75
C LEU A 42 13.66 -6.63 -0.27
N GLU A 43 13.88 -6.38 -1.57
CA GLU A 43 13.02 -6.94 -2.61
C GLU A 43 13.11 -8.47 -2.63
N TYR A 44 14.31 -9.03 -2.50
CA TYR A 44 14.48 -10.48 -2.41
C TYR A 44 13.73 -11.08 -1.22
N LEU A 45 13.85 -10.50 -0.03
CA LEU A 45 13.11 -10.95 1.17
C LEU A 45 11.60 -10.82 1.00
N LYS A 46 11.15 -9.73 0.37
CA LYS A 46 9.73 -9.51 0.06
C LYS A 46 9.19 -10.62 -0.83
N GLU A 47 9.90 -10.99 -1.90
CA GLU A 47 9.51 -12.09 -2.77
C GLU A 47 9.49 -13.44 -2.03
N GLN A 48 10.44 -13.69 -1.13
CA GLN A 48 10.42 -14.88 -0.27
C GLN A 48 9.19 -14.92 0.64
N ILE A 49 8.85 -13.80 1.28
CA ILE A 49 7.67 -13.71 2.15
C ILE A 49 6.39 -13.94 1.32
N LEU A 50 6.32 -13.37 0.11
CA LEU A 50 5.18 -13.58 -0.80
C LEU A 50 5.08 -15.01 -1.31
N ALA A 51 6.20 -15.70 -1.53
CA ALA A 51 6.20 -17.10 -1.93
C ALA A 51 5.66 -18.04 -0.85
N GLU A 52 5.88 -17.70 0.43
CA GLU A 52 5.33 -18.43 1.58
C GLU A 52 3.90 -17.98 1.93
N PHE A 53 3.48 -16.81 1.46
CA PHE A 53 2.13 -16.29 1.69
C PHE A 53 1.13 -16.95 0.74
N SER A 54 0.22 -17.76 1.28
CA SER A 54 -0.88 -18.34 0.50
C SER A 54 -1.81 -17.24 -0.03
N GLU A 55 -2.17 -17.29 -1.31
CA GLU A 55 -3.11 -16.34 -1.92
C GLU A 55 -4.49 -16.33 -1.25
N ASP A 56 -4.85 -17.42 -0.57
CA ASP A 56 -6.10 -17.57 0.17
C ASP A 56 -6.01 -17.11 1.64
N ALA A 57 -4.82 -16.80 2.15
CA ALA A 57 -4.65 -16.37 3.52
C ALA A 57 -5.34 -15.02 3.78
N ASP A 58 -5.91 -14.90 4.99
CA ASP A 58 -6.36 -13.63 5.53
C ASP A 58 -5.17 -12.70 5.82
N ASP A 59 -5.46 -11.45 6.17
CA ASP A 59 -4.43 -10.49 6.60
C ASP A 59 -3.63 -11.05 7.79
N ILE A 60 -2.30 -11.05 7.67
CA ILE A 60 -1.37 -11.55 8.70
C ILE A 60 -0.60 -10.38 9.32
N GLU A 61 -0.43 -10.43 10.63
CA GLU A 61 0.39 -9.51 11.40
C GLU A 61 1.46 -10.28 12.19
N LEU A 62 2.73 -10.02 11.89
CA LEU A 62 3.88 -10.65 12.54
C LEU A 62 4.57 -9.63 13.45
N HIS A 63 4.71 -9.97 14.73
CA HIS A 63 5.39 -9.11 15.70
C HIS A 63 6.91 -9.31 15.61
N LEU A 64 7.65 -8.20 15.57
CA LEU A 64 9.11 -8.19 15.58
C LEU A 64 9.62 -7.96 17.00
N GLU A 65 10.80 -8.51 17.33
CA GLU A 65 11.39 -8.45 18.68
C GLU A 65 11.70 -7.01 19.14
N ASP A 66 12.08 -6.13 18.21
CA ASP A 66 12.61 -4.78 18.51
C ASP A 66 11.60 -3.64 18.26
N GLU A 67 10.34 -3.82 18.69
CA GLU A 67 9.25 -2.83 18.52
C GLU A 67 8.88 -2.55 17.05
N GLY A 68 8.05 -3.42 16.50
CA GLY A 68 7.38 -3.19 15.22
C GLY A 68 6.56 -4.41 14.82
N HIS A 69 5.69 -4.23 13.84
CA HIS A 69 4.97 -5.36 13.24
C HIS A 69 5.05 -5.31 11.72
N LEU A 70 5.11 -6.49 11.11
CA LEU A 70 4.98 -6.68 9.69
C LEU A 70 3.53 -7.04 9.39
N LYS A 71 2.85 -6.17 8.64
CA LYS A 71 1.49 -6.44 8.15
C LYS A 71 1.54 -6.88 6.69
N ILE A 72 0.96 -8.04 6.41
CA ILE A 72 0.79 -8.60 5.07
C ILE A 72 -0.70 -8.59 4.75
N THR A 73 -1.09 -7.85 3.71
CA THR A 73 -2.51 -7.65 3.35
C THR A 73 -2.72 -7.90 1.88
N THR A 74 -3.77 -8.66 1.54
CA THR A 74 -4.25 -8.86 0.16
C THR A 74 -5.54 -8.07 -0.03
N PRO A 75 -5.50 -6.86 -0.61
CA PRO A 75 -6.68 -6.01 -0.68
C PRO A 75 -7.74 -6.61 -1.59
N ILE A 76 -8.98 -6.66 -1.12
CA ILE A 76 -10.12 -7.11 -1.92
C ILE A 76 -10.74 -5.91 -2.64
N LYS A 77 -10.79 -5.98 -3.98
CA LYS A 77 -11.41 -4.98 -4.83
C LYS A 77 -12.72 -5.52 -5.41
N TYR A 78 -13.79 -4.75 -5.23
CA TYR A 78 -15.07 -5.02 -5.87
C TYR A 78 -15.08 -4.34 -7.23
N ASP A 79 -15.36 -5.14 -8.25
CA ASP A 79 -15.50 -4.70 -9.63
C ASP A 79 -16.94 -4.97 -10.07
N TRP A 80 -17.62 -3.91 -10.50
CA TRP A 80 -19.05 -3.93 -10.80
C TRP A 80 -19.28 -3.86 -12.30
N ASP A 81 -20.00 -4.84 -12.85
CA ASP A 81 -20.39 -4.82 -14.26
C ASP A 81 -21.54 -3.83 -14.47
N LYS A 82 -21.21 -2.67 -15.04
CA LYS A 82 -22.19 -1.62 -15.33
C LYS A 82 -23.23 -2.03 -16.37
N SER A 83 -22.85 -2.84 -17.36
CA SER A 83 -23.78 -3.30 -18.38
C SER A 83 -24.81 -4.21 -17.76
N MET A 84 -24.35 -5.14 -16.90
CA MET A 84 -25.22 -6.05 -16.18
C MET A 84 -26.13 -5.31 -15.18
N LEU A 85 -25.60 -4.32 -14.45
CA LEU A 85 -26.41 -3.47 -13.58
C LEU A 85 -27.47 -2.67 -14.37
N SER A 86 -27.10 -2.16 -15.53
CA SER A 86 -28.04 -1.45 -16.42
C SER A 86 -29.16 -2.36 -16.90
N GLU A 87 -28.85 -3.60 -17.31
CA GLU A 87 -29.85 -4.59 -17.73
C GLU A 87 -30.76 -5.02 -16.57
N MET A 88 -30.20 -5.23 -15.38
CA MET A 88 -30.94 -5.67 -14.19
C MET A 88 -31.95 -4.63 -13.69
N PHE A 89 -31.63 -3.34 -13.80
CA PHE A 89 -32.45 -2.25 -13.29
C PHE A 89 -33.07 -1.38 -14.40
N GLN A 90 -33.11 -1.89 -15.63
CA GLN A 90 -33.72 -1.16 -16.74
C GLN A 90 -35.23 -1.01 -16.49
N GLY A 91 -35.68 0.19 -16.15
CA GLY A 91 -37.09 0.50 -15.91
C GLY A 91 -37.63 0.06 -14.54
N SER A 92 -36.75 -0.26 -13.58
CA SER A 92 -37.10 -0.50 -12.18
C SER A 92 -36.41 0.49 -11.25
N ASP A 93 -36.88 0.58 -10.01
CA ASP A 93 -36.25 1.44 -9.00
C ASP A 93 -34.85 0.93 -8.65
N LEU A 94 -33.89 1.85 -8.59
CA LEU A 94 -32.52 1.56 -8.22
C LEU A 94 -32.41 1.41 -6.70
N PRO A 95 -31.68 0.38 -6.19
CA PRO A 95 -31.35 0.30 -4.78
C PRO A 95 -30.52 1.50 -4.34
N GLU A 96 -30.64 1.91 -3.07
CA GLU A 96 -29.94 3.09 -2.53
C GLU A 96 -28.40 3.04 -2.71
N CYS A 97 -27.83 1.83 -2.75
CA CYS A 97 -26.41 1.63 -2.97
C CYS A 97 -25.96 1.79 -4.42
N VAL A 98 -26.87 1.92 -5.40
CA VAL A 98 -26.59 2.04 -6.84
C VAL A 98 -26.98 3.44 -7.33
N SER A 99 -26.03 4.14 -7.95
CA SER A 99 -26.29 5.45 -8.57
C SER A 99 -26.98 5.32 -9.92
N THR A 100 -27.54 6.43 -10.43
CA THR A 100 -28.12 6.52 -11.78
C THR A 100 -27.12 6.19 -12.89
N ASN A 101 -25.82 6.34 -12.65
CA ASN A 101 -24.74 5.96 -13.57
C ASN A 101 -24.28 4.51 -13.38
N PHE A 102 -25.07 3.69 -12.68
CA PHE A 102 -24.80 2.29 -12.36
C PHE A 102 -23.45 2.09 -11.64
N THR A 103 -23.08 3.02 -10.77
CA THR A 103 -21.95 2.86 -9.86
C THR A 103 -22.44 2.46 -8.48
N VAL A 104 -21.78 1.50 -7.85
CA VAL A 104 -22.18 0.98 -6.53
C VAL A 104 -21.30 1.58 -5.44
N SER A 105 -21.93 2.17 -4.42
CA SER A 105 -21.25 2.64 -3.21
C SER A 105 -20.98 1.46 -2.29
N LYS A 106 -19.69 1.13 -2.07
CA LYS A 106 -19.29 0.03 -1.17
C LYS A 106 -19.88 0.19 0.23
N ARG A 107 -19.83 1.39 0.81
CA ARG A 107 -20.37 1.66 2.16
C ARG A 107 -21.85 1.34 2.27
N LEU A 108 -22.63 1.74 1.26
CA LEU A 108 -24.07 1.51 1.24
C LEU A 108 -24.40 0.05 0.90
N TYR A 109 -23.63 -0.56 -0.01
CA TYR A 109 -23.75 -1.98 -0.32
C TYR A 109 -23.48 -2.86 0.90
N ASP A 110 -22.41 -2.59 1.64
CA ASP A 110 -22.05 -3.35 2.85
C ASP A 110 -23.12 -3.21 3.95
N ALA A 111 -23.81 -2.06 4.01
CA ALA A 111 -24.92 -1.80 4.93
C ALA A 111 -26.29 -2.28 4.43
N ALA A 112 -26.42 -2.65 3.16
CA ALA A 112 -27.70 -3.04 2.56
C ALA A 112 -28.19 -4.42 3.04
N ASP A 113 -29.48 -4.65 2.88
CA ASP A 113 -30.13 -5.93 3.19
C ASP A 113 -29.61 -7.07 2.33
N VAL A 114 -29.76 -8.29 2.86
CA VAL A 114 -29.31 -9.53 2.20
C VAL A 114 -29.95 -9.68 0.82
N GLU A 115 -31.22 -9.34 0.65
CA GLU A 115 -31.91 -9.42 -0.64
C GLU A 115 -31.30 -8.48 -1.70
N VAL A 116 -30.88 -7.27 -1.30
CA VAL A 116 -30.23 -6.31 -2.19
C VAL A 116 -28.84 -6.81 -2.58
N LYS A 117 -28.09 -7.34 -1.60
CA LYS A 117 -26.78 -7.95 -1.82
C LYS A 117 -26.86 -9.14 -2.78
N ASP A 118 -27.83 -10.03 -2.59
CA ASP A 118 -28.01 -11.22 -3.43
C ASP A 118 -28.38 -10.87 -4.87
N LYS A 119 -29.22 -9.85 -5.07
CA LYS A 119 -29.51 -9.33 -6.42
C LYS A 119 -28.24 -8.82 -7.08
N LEU A 120 -27.53 -7.92 -6.40
CA LEU A 120 -26.33 -7.27 -6.93
C LEU A 120 -25.14 -8.21 -7.13
N ARG A 121 -25.08 -9.33 -6.38
CA ARG A 121 -24.01 -10.32 -6.45
C ARG A 121 -23.74 -10.84 -7.86
N ARG A 122 -24.76 -10.87 -8.72
CA ARG A 122 -24.62 -11.30 -10.13
C ARG A 122 -23.72 -10.38 -10.95
N ALA A 123 -23.74 -9.08 -10.65
CA ALA A 123 -22.93 -8.07 -11.30
C ALA A 123 -21.63 -7.75 -10.53
N LEU A 124 -21.36 -8.45 -9.42
CA LEU A 124 -20.19 -8.25 -8.59
C LEU A 124 -19.10 -9.27 -8.93
N THR A 125 -17.97 -8.79 -9.42
CA THR A 125 -16.73 -9.56 -9.47
C THR A 125 -15.82 -9.14 -8.34
N ILE A 126 -15.43 -10.09 -7.49
CA ILE A 126 -14.48 -9.86 -6.41
C ILE A 126 -13.09 -10.22 -6.93
N LYS A 127 -12.20 -9.22 -7.04
CA LYS A 127 -10.80 -9.41 -7.45
C LYS A 127 -9.90 -9.22 -6.24
N ARG A 128 -8.98 -10.15 -6.01
CA ARG A 128 -7.86 -9.94 -5.09
C ARG A 128 -6.85 -9.01 -5.78
N GLY A 129 -6.44 -7.95 -5.09
CA GLY A 129 -5.39 -7.04 -5.53
C GLY A 129 -4.01 -7.59 -5.18
N THR A 130 -2.97 -6.84 -5.52
CA THR A 130 -1.58 -7.22 -5.21
C THR A 130 -1.36 -7.23 -3.71
N THR A 131 -0.84 -8.35 -3.18
CA THR A 131 -0.45 -8.45 -1.77
C THR A 131 0.62 -7.41 -1.44
N THR A 132 0.41 -6.72 -0.32
CA THR A 132 1.32 -5.67 0.15
C THR A 132 1.91 -6.07 1.49
N ILE A 133 3.20 -5.82 1.66
CA ILE A 133 3.93 -6.01 2.91
C ILE A 133 4.31 -4.63 3.45
N LYS A 134 3.91 -4.35 4.69
CA LYS A 134 4.16 -3.06 5.33
C LYS A 134 4.80 -3.24 6.71
N VAL A 135 5.93 -2.59 6.92
CA VAL A 135 6.52 -2.45 8.25
C VAL A 135 5.83 -1.29 8.96
N MET A 136 5.26 -1.58 10.12
CA MET A 136 4.59 -0.61 10.98
C MET A 136 5.42 -0.47 12.25
N LYS A 137 5.66 0.77 12.65
CA LYS A 137 6.31 1.08 13.93
C LYS A 137 5.24 1.12 15.00
N THR A 138 5.56 0.59 16.18
CA THR A 138 4.74 0.72 17.38
C THR A 138 4.60 2.18 17.80
#